data_AF-A0A420DWC4-F1
#
_entry.id   AF-A0A420DWC4-F1
#
_cell.length_a   1.000
_cell.length_b   1.000
_cell.length_c   1.000
_cell.angle_alpha   90.00
_cell.angle_beta   90.00
_cell.angle_gamma   90.00
#
_symmetry.space_group_name_H-M   'P 1'
#
loop_
_entity.id
_entity.type
_entity.pdbx_description
1 polymer ?
#
loop_
_entity_poly.entity_id
_entity_poly.type
_entity_poly.pdbx_seq_one_letter_code
_entity_poly.pdbx_strand_id
1 'polypeptide(L)'
;MKKPFPFFVLALSLFLNSCLIENPKPEDCVIETETIINIKEGTSNDIVFSDTDGDHYYINRGLERGLILDSLNAKVLNKTVTLHLPKLFFGTSEHIAQLAVANEVIFTEF
;
A
#
# COMPACT_ATOMS: atom_id res chain seq x y z
N MET A 1 16.55 45.67 -3.59
CA MET A 1 16.89 44.23 -3.59
C MET A 1 15.63 43.45 -3.92
N LYS A 2 15.54 42.81 -5.10
CA LYS A 2 14.38 42.00 -5.49
C LYS A 2 14.40 40.73 -4.64
N LYS A 3 13.42 40.55 -3.74
CA LYS A 3 13.29 39.30 -2.97
C LYS A 3 13.18 38.15 -3.98
N PRO A 4 14.01 37.09 -3.90
CA PRO A 4 13.80 35.93 -4.75
C PRO A 4 12.40 35.37 -4.46
N PHE A 5 11.51 35.46 -5.44
CA PHE A 5 10.17 34.86 -5.42
C PHE A 5 10.33 33.33 -5.28
N PRO A 6 9.35 32.61 -4.71
CA PRO A 6 9.54 31.33 -4.01
C PRO A 6 9.58 30.14 -4.98
N PHE A 7 10.38 30.22 -6.04
CA PHE A 7 10.53 29.15 -7.02
C PHE A 7 10.98 27.84 -6.38
N PHE A 8 11.81 27.94 -5.33
CA PHE A 8 12.28 26.79 -4.56
C PHE A 8 11.16 26.12 -3.74
N VAL A 9 10.23 26.90 -3.20
CA VAL A 9 9.08 26.37 -2.43
C VAL A 9 8.07 25.72 -3.35
N LEU A 10 7.83 26.32 -4.53
CA LEU A 10 6.93 25.75 -5.53
C LEU A 10 7.48 24.43 -6.10
N ALA A 11 8.78 24.38 -6.42
CA ALA A 11 9.43 23.15 -6.86
C ALA A 11 9.34 22.05 -5.79
N LEU A 12 9.67 22.37 -4.53
CA LEU A 12 9.60 21.42 -3.41
C LEU A 12 8.17 20.89 -3.19
N SER A 13 7.16 21.74 -3.30
CA SER A 13 5.75 21.32 -3.18
C SER A 13 5.32 20.34 -4.29
N LEU A 14 5.82 20.51 -5.52
CA LEU A 14 5.52 19.59 -6.63
C LEU A 14 6.22 18.24 -6.43
N PHE A 15 7.43 18.22 -5.88
CA PHE A 15 8.15 16.98 -5.54
C PHE A 15 7.50 16.19 -4.39
N LEU A 16 6.83 16.87 -3.44
CA LEU A 16 6.15 16.16 -2.34
C LEU A 16 4.85 15.48 -2.80
N ASN A 17 4.15 16.04 -3.78
CA ASN A 17 2.94 15.42 -4.34
C ASN A 17 3.23 14.16 -5.18
N SER A 18 4.42 14.03 -5.76
CA SER A 18 4.74 12.86 -6.60
C SER A 18 4.91 11.53 -5.84
N CYS A 19 4.90 11.56 -4.50
CA CYS A 19 4.92 10.36 -3.67
C CYS A 19 3.55 10.00 -3.07
N LEU A 20 2.51 10.77 -3.41
CA LEU A 20 1.16 10.53 -2.89
C LEU A 20 0.45 9.54 -3.81
N ILE A 21 0.09 8.37 -3.25
CA ILE A 21 -0.71 7.36 -3.95
C ILE A 21 -2.17 7.69 -3.72
N GLU A 22 -2.84 8.17 -4.76
CA GLU A 22 -4.27 8.46 -4.76
C GLU A 22 -4.91 7.79 -5.97
N ASN A 23 -5.98 7.01 -5.71
CA ASN A 23 -6.74 6.32 -6.77
C ASN A 23 -5.85 5.45 -7.68
N PRO A 24 -5.07 4.50 -7.10
CA PRO A 24 -4.15 3.68 -7.88
C PRO A 24 -4.89 2.90 -8.98
N LYS A 25 -4.19 2.60 -10.07
CA LYS A 25 -4.74 1.81 -11.17
C LYS A 25 -4.02 0.46 -11.31
N PRO A 26 -4.73 -0.61 -11.70
CA PRO A 26 -4.13 -1.94 -11.83
C PRO A 26 -2.90 -1.95 -12.74
N GLU A 27 -2.93 -1.24 -13.87
CA GLU A 27 -1.84 -1.12 -14.84
C GLU A 27 -0.57 -0.45 -14.28
N ASP A 28 -0.76 0.41 -13.28
CA ASP A 28 0.30 1.15 -12.60
C ASP A 28 0.83 0.41 -11.37
N CYS A 29 0.45 -0.86 -11.17
CA CYS A 29 0.96 -1.70 -10.10
C CYS A 29 2.05 -2.66 -10.58
N VAL A 30 2.98 -2.99 -9.68
CA VAL A 30 3.73 -4.24 -9.72
C VAL A 30 2.86 -5.32 -9.09
N ILE A 31 2.92 -6.54 -9.64
CA ILE A 31 2.19 -7.69 -9.11
C ILE A 31 3.20 -8.62 -8.45
N GLU A 32 3.02 -8.86 -7.16
CA GLU A 32 3.90 -9.72 -6.36
C GLU A 32 3.08 -10.85 -5.71
N THR A 33 3.77 -11.94 -5.36
CA THR A 33 3.13 -13.14 -4.84
C THR A 33 3.82 -13.59 -3.57
N GLU A 34 3.18 -13.34 -2.44
CA GLU A 34 3.80 -13.46 -1.12
C GLU A 34 3.07 -14.43 -0.21
N THR A 35 3.80 -15.09 0.68
CA THR A 35 3.20 -15.93 1.73
C THR A 35 3.12 -15.16 3.03
N ILE A 36 1.91 -14.79 3.45
CA ILE A 36 1.72 -13.94 4.63
C ILE A 36 1.79 -14.78 5.91
N ILE A 37 2.69 -14.42 6.82
CA ILE A 37 2.88 -15.11 8.12
C ILE A 37 2.44 -14.28 9.32
N ASN A 38 2.17 -12.99 9.15
CA ASN A 38 1.67 -12.13 10.21
C ASN A 38 0.74 -11.05 9.65
N ILE A 39 -0.32 -10.74 10.40
CA ILE A 39 -1.23 -9.63 10.12
C ILE A 39 -1.50 -8.91 11.43
N LYS A 40 -1.31 -7.59 11.45
CA LYS A 40 -1.50 -6.78 12.66
C LYS A 40 -2.02 -5.39 12.33
N GLU A 41 -2.57 -4.73 13.33
CA GLU A 41 -2.79 -3.29 13.29
C GLU A 41 -1.46 -2.55 13.22
N GLY A 42 -1.37 -1.60 12.30
CA GLY A 42 -0.27 -0.64 12.18
C GLY A 42 -0.59 0.67 12.87
N THR A 43 0.21 1.70 12.59
CA THR A 43 -0.12 3.07 12.99
C THR A 43 -1.30 3.60 12.18
N SER A 44 -1.96 4.66 12.64
CA SER A 44 -2.98 5.38 11.84
C SER A 44 -4.11 4.50 11.30
N ASN A 45 -4.50 3.44 12.02
CA ASN A 45 -5.54 2.48 11.61
C ASN A 45 -5.19 1.65 10.35
N ASP A 46 -3.91 1.57 10.01
CA ASP A 46 -3.41 0.72 8.94
C ASP A 46 -3.48 -0.76 9.33
N ILE A 47 -3.44 -1.63 8.32
CA ILE A 47 -3.28 -3.07 8.50
C ILE A 47 -1.98 -3.48 7.84
N VAL A 48 -1.07 -4.07 8.61
CA VAL A 48 0.26 -4.50 8.16
C VAL A 48 0.28 -6.01 7.98
N PHE A 49 0.82 -6.46 6.86
CA PHE A 49 1.01 -7.85 6.48
C PHE A 49 2.51 -8.10 6.36
N SER A 50 3.01 -9.17 6.99
CA SER A 50 4.42 -9.57 6.87
C SER A 50 4.53 -10.90 6.16
N ASP A 51 5.52 -11.03 5.29
CA ASP A 51 5.82 -12.27 4.58
C ASP A 51 6.93 -13.11 5.25
N THR A 52 7.31 -14.20 4.59
CA THR A 52 8.35 -15.13 5.04
C THR A 52 9.76 -14.59 4.93
N ASP A 53 10.01 -13.63 4.04
CA ASP A 53 11.33 -13.11 3.73
C ASP A 53 11.68 -11.86 4.56
N GLY A 54 10.69 -11.33 5.28
CA GLY A 54 10.84 -10.26 6.25
C GLY A 54 10.30 -8.92 5.77
N ASP A 55 9.65 -8.88 4.60
CA ASP A 55 9.06 -7.67 4.05
C ASP A 55 7.70 -7.36 4.70
N HIS A 56 7.28 -6.11 4.56
CA HIS A 56 6.12 -5.55 5.24
C HIS A 56 5.29 -4.70 4.28
N TYR A 57 4.07 -5.18 4.01
CA TYR A 57 3.09 -4.53 3.17
C TYR A 57 1.97 -3.95 4.01
N TYR A 58 1.24 -2.94 3.52
CA TYR A 58 0.17 -2.33 4.30
C TYR A 58 -1.05 -1.92 3.48
N ILE A 59 -2.23 -2.04 4.08
CA ILE A 59 -3.44 -1.37 3.62
C ILE A 59 -3.62 -0.11 4.46
N ASN A 60 -3.54 1.05 3.81
CA ASN A 60 -3.70 2.34 4.45
C ASN A 60 -5.14 2.54 4.98
N ARG A 61 -5.26 2.94 6.26
CA ARG A 61 -6.53 3.15 6.97
C ARG A 61 -7.50 1.96 6.86
N GLY A 62 -6.97 0.74 6.79
CA GLY A 62 -7.76 -0.47 6.58
C GLY A 62 -8.87 -0.66 7.62
N LEU A 63 -8.59 -0.40 8.90
CA LEU A 63 -9.58 -0.55 9.97
C LEU A 63 -10.72 0.46 9.84
N GLU A 64 -10.43 1.71 9.47
CA GLU A 64 -11.46 2.75 9.25
C GLU A 64 -12.32 2.48 8.01
N ARG A 65 -11.79 1.71 7.06
CA ARG A 65 -12.52 1.21 5.89
C ARG A 65 -13.35 -0.04 6.19
N GLY A 66 -13.40 -0.47 7.44
CA GLY A 66 -14.21 -1.59 7.91
C GLY A 66 -13.56 -2.96 7.72
N LEU A 67 -12.26 -3.02 7.40
CA LEU A 67 -11.53 -4.30 7.43
C LEU A 67 -11.34 -4.75 8.88
N ILE A 68 -11.53 -6.05 9.11
CA ILE A 68 -11.47 -6.65 10.45
C ILE A 68 -10.31 -7.64 10.48
N LEU A 69 -9.39 -7.48 11.44
CA LEU A 69 -8.20 -8.32 11.57
C LEU A 69 -8.53 -9.82 11.66
N ASP A 70 -9.54 -10.21 12.43
CA ASP A 70 -9.91 -11.64 12.55
C ASP A 70 -10.39 -12.22 11.23
N SER A 71 -11.15 -11.44 10.45
CA SER A 71 -11.62 -11.86 9.12
C SER A 71 -10.46 -11.98 8.13
N LEU A 72 -9.51 -11.04 8.17
CA LEU A 72 -8.30 -11.10 7.35
C LEU A 72 -7.41 -12.28 7.74
N ASN A 73 -7.18 -12.51 9.04
CA ASN A 73 -6.41 -13.67 9.52
C ASN A 73 -7.00 -14.99 9.01
N ALA A 74 -8.31 -15.18 9.11
CA ALA A 74 -8.96 -16.39 8.60
C ALA A 74 -8.80 -16.57 7.08
N LYS A 75 -8.77 -15.47 6.32
CA LYS A 75 -8.71 -15.49 4.86
C LYS A 75 -7.31 -15.52 4.28
N VAL A 76 -6.32 -14.91 4.93
CA VAL A 76 -5.02 -14.54 4.36
C VAL A 76 -3.83 -15.20 5.08
N LEU A 77 -3.91 -15.41 6.40
CA LEU A 77 -2.77 -15.92 7.17
C LEU A 77 -2.34 -17.32 6.70
N ASN A 78 -1.03 -17.51 6.55
CA ASN A 78 -0.36 -18.71 6.02
C ASN A 78 -0.80 -19.11 4.61
N LYS A 79 -1.25 -18.14 3.81
CA LYS A 79 -1.59 -18.36 2.40
C LYS A 79 -0.69 -17.52 1.50
N THR A 80 -0.48 -18.04 0.30
CA THR A 80 0.08 -17.29 -0.80
C THR A 80 -0.98 -16.34 -1.35
N VAL A 81 -0.64 -15.06 -1.42
CA VAL A 81 -1.51 -13.98 -1.88
C VAL A 81 -0.91 -13.29 -3.09
N THR A 82 -1.76 -12.63 -3.87
CA THR A 82 -1.33 -11.73 -4.94
C THR A 82 -1.54 -10.29 -4.50
N LEU A 83 -0.45 -9.53 -4.47
CA LEU A 83 -0.42 -8.11 -4.11
C LEU A 83 -0.33 -7.27 -5.38
N HIS A 84 -1.15 -6.22 -5.46
CA HIS A 84 -0.96 -5.16 -6.44
C HIS A 84 -0.40 -3.94 -5.71
N LEU A 85 0.85 -3.62 -6.00
CA LEU A 85 1.64 -2.62 -5.32
C LEU A 85 1.90 -1.44 -6.27
N PRO A 86 1.38 -0.23 -6.01
CA PRO A 86 1.56 0.90 -6.92
C PRO A 86 3.03 1.24 -7.16
N LYS A 87 3.37 1.48 -8.42
CA LYS A 87 4.70 1.96 -8.83
C LYS A 87 4.88 3.39 -8.38
N LEU A 88 6.05 3.69 -7.83
CA LEU A 88 6.48 5.06 -7.54
C LEU A 88 7.49 5.51 -8.61
N PHE A 89 7.79 6.81 -8.64
CA PHE A 89 8.81 7.34 -9.55
C PHE A 89 10.19 6.69 -9.31
N PHE A 90 10.47 6.31 -8.06
CA PHE A 90 11.63 5.52 -7.68
C PHE A 90 11.20 4.30 -6.86
N GLY A 91 11.08 3.14 -7.50
CA GLY A 91 10.78 1.87 -6.86
C GLY A 91 9.29 1.52 -6.80
N THR A 92 8.98 0.54 -5.97
CA THR A 92 7.62 0.03 -5.71
C THR A 92 7.20 0.47 -4.32
N SER A 93 5.92 0.81 -4.14
CA SER A 93 5.38 1.07 -2.81
C SER A 93 5.02 -0.23 -2.11
N GLU A 94 5.21 -0.30 -0.79
CA GLU A 94 4.66 -1.40 0.03
C GLU A 94 3.15 -1.26 0.32
N HIS A 95 2.53 -0.19 -0.20
CA HIS A 95 1.09 0.02 -0.11
C HIS A 95 0.33 -0.97 -0.99
N ILE A 96 -0.58 -1.72 -0.39
CA ILE A 96 -1.43 -2.69 -1.07
C ILE A 96 -2.64 -1.95 -1.66
N ALA A 97 -2.69 -1.83 -2.98
CA ALA A 97 -3.88 -1.35 -3.68
C ALA A 97 -4.92 -2.46 -3.92
N GLN A 98 -4.47 -3.71 -4.04
CA GLN A 98 -5.34 -4.89 -4.06
C GLN A 98 -4.64 -6.11 -3.46
N LEU A 99 -5.41 -6.86 -2.67
CA LEU A 99 -5.03 -8.14 -2.09
C LEU A 99 -5.98 -9.22 -2.59
N ALA A 100 -5.44 -10.25 -3.23
CA ALA A 100 -6.21 -11.41 -3.67
C ALA A 100 -5.63 -12.71 -3.10
N VAL A 101 -6.49 -13.68 -2.83
CA VAL A 101 -6.12 -15.05 -2.45
C VAL A 101 -6.69 -15.97 -3.51
N ALA A 102 -5.82 -16.63 -4.28
CA ALA A 102 -6.21 -17.38 -5.47
C ALA A 102 -7.06 -16.52 -6.43
N ASN A 103 -8.36 -16.82 -6.56
CA ASN A 103 -9.28 -16.10 -7.46
C ASN A 103 -10.25 -15.15 -6.73
N GLU A 104 -10.13 -15.02 -5.41
CA GLU A 104 -10.97 -14.12 -4.60
C GLU A 104 -10.21 -12.83 -4.28
N VAL A 105 -10.77 -11.68 -4.68
CA VAL A 105 -10.29 -10.37 -4.24
C VAL A 105 -10.78 -10.14 -2.82
N ILE A 106 -9.84 -10.04 -1.88
CA ILE A 106 -10.11 -9.80 -0.45
C ILE A 106 -10.28 -8.31 -0.18
N PHE A 107 -9.48 -7.49 -0.87
CA PHE A 107 -9.49 -6.05 -0.73
C PHE A 107 -9.06 -5.41 -2.05
N THR A 108 -9.66 -4.28 -2.40
CA THR A 108 -9.25 -3.44 -3.53
C THR A 108 -9.63 -1.97 -3.28
N GLU A 109 -8.85 -1.06 -3.84
CA GLU A 109 -9.10 0.39 -3.83
C GLU A 109 -8.98 1.06 -5.19
N PHE A 110 -8.98 0.27 -6.26
CA PHE A 110 -8.97 0.74 -7.63
C PHE A 110 -10.21 1.57 -8.03
#